data_AF-A0A937W2E2-F1
#
_entry.id   AF-A0A937W2E2-F1
#
_cell.length_a   1.000
_cell.length_b   1.000
_cell.length_c   1.000
_cell.angle_alpha   90.00
_cell.angle_beta   90.00
_cell.angle_gamma   90.00
#
_symmetry.space_group_name_H-M   'P 1'
#
loop_
_entity.id
_entity.type
_entity.pdbx_description
1 polymer ?
#
loop_
_entity_poly.entity_id
_entity_poly.type
_entity_poly.pdbx_seq_one_letter_code
_entity_poly.pdbx_strand_id
1 'polypeptide(L)' 'MKITKRPAECDLADIERLRQHGFQDEDIWDMAEIAAMYNYTNRLASAAGWLPNPEYHGLAR' A
#
# COMPACT_ATOMS: atom_id res chain seq x y z
N MET A 1 1.55 -2.24 -7.09
CA MET A 1 0.17 -2.59 -7.52
C MET A 1 -0.22 -4.06 -7.30
N LYS A 2 0.69 -5.04 -7.42
CA LYS A 2 0.35 -6.47 -7.28
C LYS A 2 -0.29 -6.80 -5.92
N ILE A 3 0.31 -6.38 -4.81
CA ILE A 3 -0.23 -6.58 -3.44
C ILE A 3 -1.64 -5.99 -3.22
N THR A 4 -2.01 -4.92 -3.92
CA THR A 4 -3.36 -4.32 -3.81
C THR A 4 -4.40 -5.03 -4.66
N LYS A 5 -4.04 -5.43 -5.89
CA LYS A 5 -5.00 -5.97 -6.86
C LYS A 5 -5.09 -7.50 -6.83
N ARG A 6 -3.97 -8.18 -6.58
CA ARG A 6 -3.80 -9.63 -6.69
C ARG A 6 -2.84 -10.14 -5.59
N PRO A 7 -3.17 -9.95 -4.29
CA PRO A 7 -2.29 -10.34 -3.19
C PRO A 7 -1.99 -11.84 -3.14
N ALA A 8 -2.93 -12.69 -3.60
CA ALA A 8 -2.75 -14.14 -3.64
C ALA A 8 -1.70 -14.60 -4.67
N GLU A 9 -1.33 -13.74 -5.63
CA GLU A 9 -0.28 -14.03 -6.61
C GLU A 9 1.10 -13.55 -6.14
N CYS A 10 1.20 -12.89 -4.99
CA CYS A 10 2.48 -12.42 -4.46
C CYS A 10 3.35 -13.60 -4.04
N ASP A 11 4.59 -13.63 -4.51
CA ASP A 11 5.52 -14.74 -4.30
C ASP A 11 6.96 -14.25 -4.10
N LEU A 12 7.89 -15.20 -3.94
CA LEU A 12 9.31 -14.91 -3.74
C LEU A 12 9.96 -14.23 -4.94
N ALA A 13 9.42 -14.36 -6.16
CA ALA A 13 9.98 -13.71 -7.34
C ALA A 13 9.75 -12.19 -7.30
N ASP A 14 8.65 -11.74 -6.67
CA ASP A 14 8.43 -10.30 -6.44
C ASP A 14 9.49 -9.72 -5.48
N ILE A 15 9.82 -10.46 -4.42
CA ILE A 15 10.82 -10.05 -3.43
C ILE A 15 12.21 -9.99 -4.08
N GLU A 16 12.57 -11.01 -4.84
CA GLU A 16 13.87 -11.06 -5.52
C GLU A 16 14.02 -9.93 -6.54
N ARG A 17 12.94 -9.59 -7.26
CA ARG A 17 12.93 -8.45 -8.16
C ARG A 17 13.18 -7.13 -7.43
N LEU A 18 12.64 -6.95 -6.22
CA LEU A 18 12.89 -5.75 -5.42
C LEU A 18 14.34 -5.70 -4.93
N ARG A 19 14.91 -6.82 -4.50
CA ARG A 19 16.34 -6.90 -4.14
C ARG A 19 17.26 -6.55 -5.30
N GLN A 20 16.93 -6.95 -6.53
CA GLN A 20 17.67 -6.56 -7.73
C GLN A 20 17.70 -5.04 -7.97
N HIS A 21 16.75 -4.29 -7.40
CA HIS A 21 16.73 -2.83 -7.42
C HIS A 21 17.45 -2.19 -6.22
N GLY A 22 18.09 -2.99 -5.36
CA GLY A 22 18.90 -2.53 -4.22
C GLY A 22 18.13 -2.38 -2.91
N PHE A 23 16.85 -2.75 -2.87
CA PHE A 23 16.08 -2.73 -1.62
C PHE A 23 16.51 -3.85 -0.68
N GLN A 24 16.64 -3.51 0.61
CA GLN A 24 16.88 -4.49 1.66
C GLN A 24 15.56 -5.16 2.07
N ASP A 25 15.66 -6.27 2.79
CA ASP A 25 14.48 -7.02 3.23
C ASP A 25 13.59 -6.20 4.15
N GLU A 26 14.18 -5.33 4.98
CA GLU A 26 13.46 -4.38 5.82
C GLU A 26 12.67 -3.36 4.99
N ASP A 27 13.28 -2.81 3.92
CA ASP A 27 12.59 -1.86 3.04
C ASP A 27 11.38 -2.51 2.35
N ILE A 28 11.55 -3.76 1.90
CA ILE A 28 10.50 -4.53 1.22
C ILE A 28 9.36 -4.83 2.20
N TRP A 29 9.68 -5.14 3.45
CA TRP A 29 8.72 -5.33 4.52
C TRP A 29 7.90 -4.05 4.76
N ASP A 30 8.56 -2.91 4.94
CA ASP A 30 7.91 -1.62 5.18
C ASP A 30 6.97 -1.24 4.02
N MET A 31 7.39 -1.47 2.76
CA MET A 31 6.54 -1.24 1.60
C MET A 31 5.28 -2.11 1.61
N ALA A 32 5.41 -3.39 1.98
CA ALA A 32 4.28 -4.30 2.08
C ALA A 32 3.33 -3.88 3.20
N GLU A 33 3.86 -3.49 4.36
CA GLU A 33 3.10 -3.03 5.51
C GLU A 33 2.28 -1.77 5.17
N ILE A 34 2.91 -0.75 4.60
CA ILE A 34 2.23 0.50 4.21
C ILE A 34 1.11 0.20 3.23
N ALA A 35 1.38 -0.61 2.20
CA ALA A 35 0.37 -0.98 1.21
C ALA A 35 -0.79 -1.76 1.85
N ALA A 36 -0.52 -2.67 2.78
CA ALA A 36 -1.52 -3.44 3.50
C ALA A 36 -2.39 -2.56 4.42
N MET A 37 -1.77 -1.64 5.16
CA MET A 37 -2.45 -0.68 6.04
C MET A 37 -3.45 0.16 5.23
N TYR A 38 -3.02 0.77 4.12
CA TYR A 38 -3.92 1.55 3.28
C TYR A 38 -5.02 0.71 2.64
N ASN A 39 -4.71 -0.53 2.25
CA ASN A 39 -5.72 -1.47 1.76
C ASN A 39 -6.80 -1.74 2.81
N TYR A 40 -6.43 -1.85 4.08
CA TYR A 40 -7.37 -2.02 5.18
C TYR A 40 -8.19 -0.74 5.44
N THR A 41 -7.53 0.39 5.62
CA THR A 41 -8.20 1.66 5.95
C THR A 41 -9.11 2.13 4.82
N ASN A 42 -8.72 1.94 3.55
CA ASN A 42 -9.57 2.26 2.39
C ASN A 42 -10.85 1.44 2.38
N ARG A 43 -10.79 0.15 2.77
CA ARG A 43 -11.98 -0.71 2.85
C ARG A 43 -12.93 -0.24 3.95
N LEU A 44 -12.39 0.09 5.13
CA LEU A 44 -13.19 0.63 6.22
C LEU A 44 -13.83 1.98 5.86
N ALA A 45 -13.04 2.92 5.36
CA ALA A 45 -13.51 4.24 4.98
C ALA A 45 -14.60 4.16 3.91
N SER A 46 -14.40 3.32 2.88
CA SER A 46 -15.38 3.11 1.81
C SER A 46 -16.67 2.47 2.34
N ALA A 47 -16.57 1.46 3.19
CA ALA A 47 -17.73 0.79 3.77
C ALA A 47 -18.52 1.71 4.73
N ALA A 48 -17.83 2.59 5.44
CA ALA A 48 -18.43 3.54 6.38
C ALA A 48 -18.90 4.86 5.72
N GLY A 49 -18.64 5.06 4.42
CA GLY A 49 -18.94 6.31 3.71
C GLY A 49 -18.16 7.51 4.26
N TRP A 50 -16.96 7.29 4.79
CA TRP A 50 -16.13 8.37 5.34
C TRP A 50 -15.68 9.32 4.23
N LEU A 51 -15.91 10.61 4.46
CA LEU A 51 -15.43 11.68 3.62
C LEU A 51 -14.19 12.32 4.26
N PRO A 52 -13.15 12.67 3.48
CA PRO A 52 -12.00 13.40 4.00
C PRO A 52 -12.42 14.79 4.49
N ASN A 53 -11.70 15.33 5.48
CA ASN A 53 -12.02 16.64 6.03
C ASN A 53 -11.92 17.72 4.94
N PRO A 54 -12.86 18.69 4.89
CA PRO A 54 -12.90 19.69 3.82
C PRO A 54 -11.60 20.51 3.67
N GLU A 55 -10.88 20.73 4.77
CA GLU A 55 -9.61 21.47 4.82
C GLU A 55 -8.52 20.82 3.96
N TYR A 56 -8.54 19.49 3.79
CA TYR A 56 -7.58 18.77 2.95
C TYR A 56 -7.72 19.10 1.46
N HIS A 57 -8.87 19.63 0.99
CA HIS A 57 -9.07 19.94 -0.44
C HIS A 57 -8.28 21.16 -0.95
N GLY A 58 -7.74 21.96 -0.04
CA GLY A 58 -6.93 23.16 -0.33
C GLY A 58 -5.46 23.07 0.09
N LEU A 59 -5.07 22.01 0.81
CA LEU A 59 -3.70 21.81 1.26
C LEU A 59 -2.80 21.34 0.10
N ALA A 60 -1.60 21.92 0.01
CA ALA A 60 -0.56 21.57 -0.96
C ALA A 60 -0.99 21.62 -2.45
N ARG A 61 -1.74 22.65 -2.83
CA ARG A 61 -1.98 23.00 -4.24
C ARG A 61 -0.84 23.80 -4.85
#